data_AF-A0A482RB39-F1
#
_entry.id   AF-A0A482RB39-F1
#
_cell.length_a   1.000
_cell.length_b   1.000
_cell.length_c   1.000
_cell.angle_alpha   90.00
_cell.angle_beta   90.00
_cell.angle_gamma   90.00
#
_symmetry.space_group_name_H-M   'P 1'
#
loop_
_entity.id
_entity.type
_entity.pdbx_description
1 polymer ?
#
loop_
_entity_poly.entity_id
_entity_poly.type
_entity_poly.pdbx_seq_one_letter_code
_entity_poly.pdbx_strand_id
1 'polypeptide(L)'
;PPVPVAHVGIGPLHKKDIVTASIMHEHRPEFATILAFDVKVTPEARDAAVALNVTIFTAAIIYHLTDQFDVYIKNKLAARQAASAADAVFPAVCKIVASFNARDPIVLGVDVLKGKLRIGTPLCVVLGGPKVPAAGAGEEIVVKALPNVLEIGRVASMEQNHVAVDSVAAGSGSVAVKIVQGEGQQLIQYGRHFDQSHTLYSRITRTSIDLLKENFRDEMTKDDWKTVVKMKEMFGID
;
A
#
# COMPACT_ATOMS: atom_id res chain seq x y z
N PRO A 1 -5.91 18.41 6.87
CA PRO A 1 -5.19 18.39 8.17
C PRO A 1 -4.34 19.66 8.28
N PRO A 2 -4.06 20.17 9.49
CA PRO A 2 -3.20 21.34 9.64
C PRO A 2 -1.78 21.04 9.13
N VAL A 3 -1.21 21.96 8.35
CA VAL A 3 0.17 21.88 7.86
C VAL A 3 1.12 22.15 9.02
N PRO A 4 2.06 21.23 9.34
CA PRO A 4 3.01 21.44 10.42
C PRO A 4 4.00 22.55 10.06
N VAL A 5 4.23 23.49 10.99
CA VAL A 5 5.14 24.63 10.81
C VAL A 5 6.31 24.46 11.77
N ALA A 6 7.53 24.38 11.23
CA ALA A 6 8.75 24.22 12.03
C ALA A 6 9.36 25.56 12.48
N HIS A 7 9.32 26.58 11.61
CA HIS A 7 9.92 27.88 11.86
C HIS A 7 9.10 28.99 11.21
N VAL A 8 9.16 30.19 11.79
CA VAL A 8 8.49 31.40 11.28
C VAL A 8 9.46 32.58 11.32
N GLY A 9 9.41 33.43 10.32
CA GLY A 9 10.25 34.62 10.21
C GLY A 9 9.49 35.77 9.54
N ILE A 10 9.99 36.99 9.74
CA ILE A 10 9.43 38.22 9.15
C ILE A 10 10.54 38.92 8.36
N GLY A 11 10.20 39.42 7.17
CA GLY A 11 11.11 40.16 6.31
C GLY A 11 11.58 39.35 5.08
N PRO A 12 12.55 39.88 4.32
CA PRO A 12 13.08 39.20 3.14
C PRO A 12 13.68 37.83 3.48
N LEU A 13 13.60 36.90 2.54
CA LEU A 13 14.15 35.55 2.70
C LEU A 13 15.65 35.55 2.41
N HIS A 14 16.45 35.08 3.36
CA HIS A 14 17.91 35.04 3.27
C HIS A 14 18.45 33.61 3.27
N LYS A 15 19.74 33.46 2.94
CA LYS A 15 20.44 32.16 2.96
C LYS A 15 20.30 31.39 4.29
N LYS A 16 20.25 32.09 5.42
CA LYS A 16 20.08 31.45 6.75
C LYS A 16 18.78 30.67 6.85
N ASP A 17 17.69 31.22 6.31
CA ASP A 17 16.36 30.59 6.33
C ASP A 17 16.35 29.30 5.49
N ILE A 18 17.05 29.32 4.35
CA ILE A 18 17.22 28.14 3.49
C ILE A 18 17.99 27.03 4.21
N VAL A 19 19.07 27.37 4.90
CA VAL A 19 19.87 26.39 5.66
C VAL A 19 19.01 25.72 6.72
N THR A 20 18.22 26.50 7.47
CA THR A 20 17.29 25.96 8.46
C THR A 20 16.27 25.01 7.82
N ALA A 21 15.68 25.38 6.68
CA ALA A 21 14.73 24.52 5.96
C ALA A 21 15.38 23.24 5.41
N SER A 22 16.66 23.28 5.05
CA SER A 22 17.37 22.11 4.51
C SER A 22 17.54 20.96 5.51
N ILE A 23 17.55 21.26 6.82
CA ILE A 23 17.61 20.25 7.90
C ILE A 23 16.41 19.29 7.83
N MET A 24 15.28 19.74 7.26
CA MET A 24 14.11 18.89 7.08
C MET A 24 14.35 17.72 6.13
N HIS A 25 15.37 17.75 5.26
CA HIS A 25 15.73 16.60 4.42
C HIS A 25 16.10 15.35 5.22
N GLU A 26 16.67 15.52 6.41
CA GLU A 26 17.05 14.39 7.27
C GLU A 26 15.85 13.75 7.98
N HIS A 27 14.77 14.52 8.16
CA HIS A 27 13.60 14.09 8.93
C HIS A 27 12.42 13.72 8.03
N ARG A 28 12.01 14.65 7.17
CA ARG A 28 10.92 14.51 6.20
C ARG A 28 11.22 15.36 4.96
N PRO A 29 11.82 14.78 3.91
CA PRO A 29 12.24 15.50 2.70
C PRO A 29 11.11 16.29 2.03
N GLU A 30 9.87 15.84 2.14
CA GLU A 30 8.71 16.54 1.60
C GLU A 30 8.44 17.90 2.27
N PHE A 31 8.93 18.15 3.48
CA PHE A 31 8.75 19.41 4.20
C PHE A 31 9.97 20.34 4.13
N ALA A 32 11.00 20.00 3.35
CA ALA A 32 12.11 20.89 3.03
C ALA A 32 11.67 21.99 2.05
N THR A 33 10.76 22.83 2.53
CA THR A 33 10.04 23.84 1.74
C THR A 33 9.83 25.12 2.53
N ILE A 34 9.75 26.25 1.84
CA ILE A 34 9.49 27.56 2.45
C ILE A 34 8.28 28.21 1.78
N LEU A 35 7.34 28.70 2.59
CA LEU A 35 6.18 29.47 2.14
C LEU A 35 6.44 30.96 2.38
N ALA A 36 6.75 31.69 1.31
CA ALA A 36 7.10 33.10 1.33
C ALA A 36 5.89 33.96 0.90
N PHE A 37 5.18 34.51 1.89
CA PHE A 37 4.03 35.39 1.68
C PHE A 37 4.46 36.85 1.57
N ASP A 38 4.22 37.47 0.40
CA ASP A 38 4.48 38.89 0.14
C ASP A 38 5.86 39.40 0.59
N VAL A 39 6.89 38.56 0.42
CA VAL A 39 8.28 38.88 0.77
C VAL A 39 9.22 38.68 -0.40
N LYS A 40 10.27 39.51 -0.43
CA LYS A 40 11.34 39.39 -1.43
C LYS A 40 12.27 38.25 -1.06
N VAL A 41 12.66 37.45 -2.07
CA VAL A 41 13.70 36.42 -1.92
C VAL A 41 15.01 36.99 -2.44
N THR A 42 16.06 37.02 -1.61
CA THR A 42 17.36 37.54 -2.06
C THR A 42 18.01 36.59 -3.07
N PRO A 43 18.91 37.09 -3.95
CA PRO A 43 19.64 36.24 -4.89
C PRO A 43 20.40 35.11 -4.17
N GLU A 44 21.05 35.40 -3.03
CA GLU A 44 21.82 34.39 -2.30
C GLU A 44 20.91 33.29 -1.73
N ALA A 45 19.66 33.62 -1.38
CA ALA A 45 18.68 32.65 -0.93
C ALA A 45 18.21 31.74 -2.08
N ARG A 46 18.02 32.27 -3.29
CA ARG A 46 17.68 31.45 -4.47
C ARG A 46 18.79 30.47 -4.81
N ASP A 47 20.03 30.93 -4.83
CA ASP A 47 21.18 30.10 -5.15
C ASP A 47 21.36 29.00 -4.09
N ALA A 48 21.22 29.35 -2.82
CA ALA A 48 21.26 28.38 -1.73
C ALA A 48 20.10 27.36 -1.81
N ALA A 49 18.92 27.77 -2.23
CA ALA A 49 17.77 26.88 -2.34
C ALA A 49 17.97 25.83 -3.44
N VAL A 50 18.54 26.21 -4.57
CA VAL A 50 18.93 25.27 -5.63
C VAL A 50 20.03 24.33 -5.13
N ALA A 51 21.07 24.87 -4.48
CA ALA A 51 22.20 24.09 -3.99
C ALA A 51 21.82 23.07 -2.89
N LEU A 52 20.89 23.44 -2.00
CA LEU A 52 20.44 22.62 -0.88
C LEU A 52 19.13 21.87 -1.16
N ASN A 53 18.64 21.91 -2.41
CA ASN A 53 17.40 21.27 -2.84
C ASN A 53 16.17 21.63 -1.98
N VAL A 54 16.01 22.91 -1.66
CA VAL A 54 14.87 23.44 -0.89
C VAL A 54 13.88 24.11 -1.84
N THR A 55 12.60 23.74 -1.75
CA THR A 55 11.56 24.32 -2.61
C THR A 55 11.02 25.61 -1.98
N ILE A 56 11.07 26.73 -2.70
CA ILE A 56 10.48 28.00 -2.25
C ILE A 56 9.18 28.25 -3.01
N PHE A 57 8.08 28.47 -2.28
CA PHE A 57 6.81 28.95 -2.81
C PHE A 57 6.66 30.43 -2.49
N THR A 58 6.39 31.25 -3.50
CA THR A 58 6.18 32.70 -3.33
C THR A 58 4.81 33.09 -3.83
N ALA A 59 4.03 33.81 -3.03
CA ALA A 59 2.78 34.43 -3.51
C ALA A 59 2.44 35.69 -2.70
N ALA A 60 1.69 36.60 -3.32
CA ALA A 60 1.16 37.81 -2.68
C ALA A 60 -0.18 37.57 -1.94
N ILE A 61 -0.78 36.38 -2.10
CA ILE A 61 -2.07 36.00 -1.50
C ILE A 61 -1.88 34.65 -0.80
N ILE A 62 -2.30 34.56 0.47
CA ILE A 62 -2.07 33.39 1.33
C ILE A 62 -2.65 32.10 0.71
N TYR A 63 -3.85 32.16 0.11
CA TYR A 63 -4.50 30.99 -0.48
C TYR A 63 -3.69 30.33 -1.62
N HIS A 64 -2.97 31.12 -2.41
CA HIS A 64 -2.14 30.55 -3.47
C HIS A 64 -0.94 29.78 -2.92
N LEU A 65 -0.40 30.16 -1.75
CA LEU A 65 0.68 29.40 -1.11
C LEU A 65 0.18 28.05 -0.62
N THR A 66 -1.00 28.02 0.01
CA THR A 66 -1.59 26.77 0.50
C THR A 66 -1.91 25.84 -0.66
N ASP A 67 -2.46 26.36 -1.77
CA ASP A 67 -2.78 25.54 -2.94
C ASP A 67 -1.52 24.97 -3.61
N GLN A 68 -0.49 25.79 -3.79
CA GLN A 68 0.79 25.35 -4.34
C GLN A 68 1.44 24.26 -3.48
N PHE A 69 1.41 24.45 -2.16
CA PHE A 69 1.94 23.48 -1.21
C PHE A 69 1.16 22.16 -1.22
N ASP A 70 -0.18 22.23 -1.24
CA ASP A 70 -1.05 21.05 -1.29
C ASP A 70 -0.81 20.24 -2.56
N VAL A 71 -0.68 20.91 -3.72
CA VAL A 71 -0.35 20.25 -4.99
C VAL A 71 1.03 19.60 -4.91
N TYR A 72 2.02 20.29 -4.36
CA TYR A 72 3.38 19.76 -4.21
C TYR A 72 3.41 18.51 -3.33
N ILE A 73 2.80 18.56 -2.15
CA ILE A 73 2.74 17.41 -1.22
C ILE A 73 1.98 16.25 -1.84
N LYS A 74 0.84 16.50 -2.51
CA LYS A 74 0.09 15.45 -3.22
C LYS A 74 0.94 14.77 -4.29
N ASN A 75 1.69 15.54 -5.08
CA ASN A 75 2.56 14.99 -6.12
C ASN A 75 3.71 14.16 -5.54
N LYS A 76 4.34 14.62 -4.45
CA LYS A 76 5.39 13.87 -3.74
C LYS A 76 4.86 12.58 -3.14
N LEU A 77 3.68 12.63 -2.51
CA LEU A 77 3.02 11.45 -1.96
C LEU A 77 2.66 10.45 -3.07
N ALA A 78 2.06 10.91 -4.17
CA ALA A 78 1.70 10.07 -5.30
C ALA A 78 2.94 9.41 -5.94
N ALA A 79 4.04 10.14 -6.08
CA ALA A 79 5.29 9.58 -6.58
C ALA A 79 5.86 8.49 -5.64
N ARG A 80 5.81 8.71 -4.33
CA ARG A 80 6.26 7.73 -3.32
C ARG A 80 5.36 6.50 -3.27
N GLN A 81 4.04 6.70 -3.37
CA GLN A 81 3.06 5.63 -3.49
C GLN A 81 3.32 4.81 -4.77
N ALA A 82 3.51 5.45 -5.92
CA ALA A 82 3.80 4.76 -7.18
C ALA A 82 5.10 3.93 -7.11
N ALA A 83 6.17 4.48 -6.51
CA ALA A 83 7.44 3.78 -6.34
C ALA A 83 7.33 2.56 -5.41
N SER A 84 6.46 2.63 -4.39
CA SER A 84 6.27 1.56 -3.40
C SER A 84 5.06 0.66 -3.69
N ALA A 85 4.30 0.93 -4.75
CA ALA A 85 3.02 0.26 -5.01
C ALA A 85 3.18 -1.24 -5.27
N ALA A 86 4.29 -1.67 -5.87
CA ALA A 86 4.56 -3.08 -6.14
C ALA A 86 4.85 -3.91 -4.87
N ASP A 87 5.41 -3.26 -3.85
CA ASP A 87 5.81 -3.87 -2.59
C ASP A 87 4.75 -3.68 -1.48
N ALA A 88 3.87 -2.70 -1.65
CA ALA A 88 2.75 -2.45 -0.75
C ALA A 88 1.60 -3.45 -1.00
N VAL A 89 1.59 -4.52 -0.21
CA VAL A 89 0.58 -5.58 -0.28
C VAL A 89 -0.61 -5.22 0.60
N PHE A 90 -1.74 -4.87 -0.01
CA PHE A 90 -3.01 -4.67 0.71
C PHE A 90 -3.52 -5.99 1.31
N PRO A 91 -4.12 -5.95 2.51
CA PRO A 91 -4.73 -7.13 3.10
C PRO A 91 -5.90 -7.60 2.22
N ALA A 92 -5.92 -8.88 1.89
CA ALA A 92 -7.04 -9.50 1.18
C ALA A 92 -7.25 -10.92 1.70
N VAL A 93 -8.49 -11.27 1.99
CA VAL A 93 -8.93 -12.63 2.31
C VAL A 93 -9.98 -13.02 1.30
N CYS A 94 -9.70 -14.02 0.48
CA CYS A 94 -10.54 -14.43 -0.63
C CYS A 94 -10.97 -15.89 -0.49
N LYS A 95 -12.25 -16.16 -0.75
CA LYS A 95 -12.79 -17.51 -0.84
C LYS A 95 -12.76 -17.98 -2.29
N ILE A 96 -12.31 -19.21 -2.54
CA ILE A 96 -12.35 -19.80 -3.87
C ILE A 96 -13.77 -20.28 -4.18
N VAL A 97 -14.31 -19.84 -5.32
CA VAL A 97 -15.66 -20.19 -5.80
C VAL A 97 -15.60 -21.18 -6.94
N ALA A 98 -14.68 -20.97 -7.88
CA ALA A 98 -14.52 -21.82 -9.05
C ALA A 98 -13.07 -21.83 -9.53
N SER A 99 -12.69 -22.85 -10.28
CA SER A 99 -11.43 -22.89 -11.02
C SER A 99 -11.74 -22.97 -12.52
N PHE A 100 -11.12 -22.10 -13.29
CA PHE A 100 -11.22 -22.05 -14.74
C PHE A 100 -9.96 -22.59 -15.42
N ASN A 101 -8.80 -22.43 -14.77
CA ASN A 101 -7.55 -23.05 -15.18
C ASN A 101 -6.76 -23.50 -13.95
N ALA A 102 -6.28 -24.74 -13.96
CA ALA A 102 -5.68 -25.36 -12.78
C ALA A 102 -4.14 -25.23 -12.72
N ARG A 103 -3.50 -24.91 -13.85
CA ARG A 103 -2.03 -24.78 -14.01
C ARG A 103 -1.66 -23.35 -14.31
N ASP A 104 -0.37 -23.02 -14.26
CA ASP A 104 0.14 -21.68 -14.58
C ASP A 104 -0.23 -21.26 -16.04
N PRO A 105 -0.87 -20.08 -16.24
CA PRO A 105 -1.39 -19.17 -15.21
C PRO A 105 -2.68 -19.71 -14.59
N ILE A 106 -2.71 -19.82 -13.25
CA ILE A 106 -3.88 -20.35 -12.53
C ILE A 106 -5.01 -19.32 -12.63
N VAL A 107 -6.22 -19.75 -13.02
CA VAL A 107 -7.38 -18.85 -13.11
C VAL A 107 -8.47 -19.34 -12.17
N LEU A 108 -8.81 -18.52 -11.18
CA LEU A 108 -9.79 -18.83 -10.13
C LEU A 108 -10.88 -17.77 -10.09
N GLY A 109 -12.13 -18.21 -9.93
CA GLY A 109 -13.21 -17.33 -9.46
C GLY A 109 -13.13 -17.24 -7.95
N VAL A 110 -13.03 -16.03 -7.40
CA VAL A 110 -12.91 -15.79 -5.96
C VAL A 110 -13.88 -14.72 -5.48
N ASP A 111 -14.32 -14.84 -4.23
CA ASP A 111 -15.05 -13.80 -3.51
C ASP A 111 -14.12 -13.13 -2.51
N VAL A 112 -13.96 -11.80 -2.60
CA VAL A 112 -13.20 -11.04 -1.60
C VAL A 112 -14.06 -10.89 -0.34
N LEU A 113 -13.65 -11.56 0.73
CA LEU A 113 -14.35 -11.56 2.02
C LEU A 113 -13.95 -10.37 2.90
N LYS A 114 -12.66 -10.02 2.88
CA LYS A 114 -12.09 -8.93 3.68
C LYS A 114 -10.99 -8.23 2.90
N GLY A 115 -10.88 -6.92 3.12
CA GLY A 115 -9.83 -6.13 2.52
C GLY A 115 -10.06 -5.80 1.05
N LYS A 116 -8.97 -5.61 0.33
CA LYS A 116 -8.97 -5.16 -1.07
C LYS A 116 -7.91 -5.92 -1.86
N LEU A 117 -8.34 -6.65 -2.87
CA LEU A 117 -7.45 -7.34 -3.81
C LEU A 117 -7.04 -6.37 -4.93
N ARG A 118 -5.76 -6.36 -5.29
CA ARG A 118 -5.20 -5.53 -6.37
C ARG A 118 -4.36 -6.37 -7.34
N ILE A 119 -4.20 -5.89 -8.57
CA ILE A 119 -3.18 -6.43 -9.48
C ILE A 119 -1.80 -6.35 -8.80
N GLY A 120 -0.97 -7.37 -9.01
CA GLY A 120 0.37 -7.51 -8.41
C GLY A 120 0.38 -8.13 -7.01
N THR A 121 -0.78 -8.28 -6.37
CA THR A 121 -0.88 -8.85 -5.01
C THR A 121 -0.31 -10.28 -4.99
N PRO A 122 0.69 -10.57 -4.16
CA PRO A 122 1.14 -11.95 -3.94
C PRO A 122 0.09 -12.69 -3.12
N LEU A 123 -0.27 -13.90 -3.54
CA LEU A 123 -1.29 -14.74 -2.93
C LEU A 123 -0.68 -16.01 -2.36
N CYS A 124 -1.25 -16.49 -1.26
CA CYS A 124 -0.87 -17.73 -0.61
C CYS A 124 -2.09 -18.44 -0.01
N VAL A 125 -1.93 -19.74 0.28
CA VAL A 125 -2.86 -20.51 1.11
C VAL A 125 -2.12 -21.03 2.34
N VAL A 126 -2.81 -21.14 3.46
CA VAL A 126 -2.25 -21.75 4.68
C VAL A 126 -2.70 -23.21 4.74
N LEU A 127 -1.76 -24.13 4.54
CA LEU A 127 -1.98 -25.57 4.64
C LEU A 127 -2.02 -25.99 6.11
N GLY A 128 -3.05 -26.73 6.51
CA GLY A 128 -3.26 -27.15 7.90
C GLY A 128 -3.88 -26.09 8.82
N GLY A 129 -4.24 -24.92 8.29
CA GLY A 129 -5.08 -23.94 8.97
C GLY A 129 -6.57 -24.35 9.00
N PRO A 130 -7.43 -23.60 9.72
CA PRO A 130 -8.86 -23.86 9.71
C PRO A 130 -9.40 -23.79 8.27
N LYS A 131 -9.95 -24.91 7.79
CA LYS A 131 -10.70 -24.95 6.52
C LYS A 131 -11.93 -24.07 6.69
N VAL A 132 -12.32 -23.32 5.65
CA VAL A 132 -13.53 -22.46 5.72
C VAL A 132 -14.70 -23.32 6.20
N PRO A 133 -15.27 -23.04 7.40
CA PRO A 133 -16.44 -23.80 7.83
C PRO A 133 -17.58 -23.44 6.88
N ALA A 134 -18.27 -24.47 6.36
CA ALA A 134 -19.62 -24.28 5.84
C ALA A 134 -20.43 -23.59 6.95
N ALA A 135 -21.15 -22.52 6.59
CA ALA A 135 -21.76 -21.55 7.51
C ALA A 135 -22.29 -22.19 8.82
N GLY A 136 -21.69 -21.82 9.96
CA GLY A 136 -22.32 -22.06 11.28
C GLY A 136 -21.51 -22.75 12.40
N ALA A 137 -20.18 -22.71 12.44
CA ALA A 137 -19.44 -23.22 13.60
C ALA A 137 -18.29 -22.28 14.01
N GLY A 138 -18.27 -21.90 15.30
CA GLY A 138 -17.25 -21.04 15.89
C GLY A 138 -15.88 -21.70 15.93
N GLU A 139 -14.85 -20.92 15.60
CA GLU A 139 -13.44 -21.34 15.61
C GLU A 139 -12.86 -21.35 17.04
N GLU A 140 -12.23 -22.46 17.40
CA GLU A 140 -11.21 -22.51 18.45
C GLU A 140 -9.88 -22.87 17.78
N ILE A 141 -8.90 -21.96 17.82
CA ILE A 141 -7.57 -22.15 17.23
C ILE A 141 -6.59 -22.51 18.37
N VAL A 142 -6.05 -23.73 18.35
CA VAL A 142 -5.04 -24.19 19.32
C VAL A 142 -3.70 -24.55 18.63
N VAL A 143 -2.78 -23.58 18.68
CA VAL A 143 -1.34 -23.62 19.06
C VAL A 143 -0.24 -24.33 18.18
N LYS A 144 0.79 -23.52 17.83
CA LYS A 144 2.28 -23.79 17.85
C LYS A 144 3.02 -24.59 16.75
N ALA A 145 2.65 -24.45 15.48
CA ALA A 145 3.61 -24.67 14.39
C ALA A 145 3.63 -23.44 13.47
N LEU A 146 4.79 -23.10 12.89
CA LEU A 146 4.84 -22.12 11.81
C LEU A 146 3.81 -22.54 10.75
N PRO A 147 2.92 -21.63 10.30
CA PRO A 147 1.92 -21.96 9.29
C PRO A 147 2.63 -22.51 8.06
N ASN A 148 2.16 -23.64 7.53
CA ASN A 148 2.66 -24.14 6.26
C ASN A 148 2.06 -23.30 5.13
N VAL A 149 2.71 -22.18 4.83
CA VAL A 149 2.25 -21.23 3.81
C VAL A 149 2.70 -21.73 2.43
N LEU A 150 1.74 -22.06 1.59
CA LEU A 150 1.97 -22.35 0.18
C LEU A 150 1.73 -21.07 -0.62
N GLU A 151 2.80 -20.45 -1.10
CA GLU A 151 2.72 -19.27 -1.97
C GLU A 151 2.19 -19.70 -3.35
N ILE A 152 1.14 -19.07 -3.86
CA ILE A 152 0.47 -19.49 -5.11
C ILE A 152 0.99 -18.70 -6.32
N GLY A 153 1.46 -17.47 -6.11
CA GLY A 153 1.93 -16.58 -7.18
C GLY A 153 1.40 -15.16 -6.99
N ARG A 154 1.45 -14.34 -8.05
CA ARG A 154 0.97 -12.95 -8.05
C ARG A 154 -0.22 -12.78 -8.98
N VAL A 155 -1.15 -11.91 -8.59
CA VAL A 155 -2.28 -11.52 -9.43
C VAL A 155 -1.76 -10.78 -10.67
N ALA A 156 -1.95 -11.36 -11.85
CA ALA A 156 -1.58 -10.76 -13.13
C ALA A 156 -2.72 -9.93 -13.72
N SER A 157 -3.96 -10.40 -13.62
CA SER A 157 -5.14 -9.67 -14.08
C SER A 157 -6.39 -10.10 -13.31
N MET A 158 -7.39 -9.23 -13.28
CA MET A 158 -8.69 -9.50 -12.68
C MET A 158 -9.81 -9.04 -13.61
N GLU A 159 -10.88 -9.83 -13.66
CA GLU A 159 -12.07 -9.54 -14.46
C GLU A 159 -13.33 -9.75 -13.62
N GLN A 160 -14.21 -8.76 -13.63
CA GLN A 160 -15.51 -8.84 -13.00
C GLN A 160 -16.57 -8.62 -14.09
N ASN A 161 -17.46 -9.60 -14.29
CA ASN A 161 -18.48 -9.57 -15.35
C ASN A 161 -17.89 -9.26 -16.75
N HIS A 162 -16.74 -9.88 -17.08
CA HIS A 162 -15.99 -9.65 -18.33
C HIS A 162 -15.40 -8.24 -18.51
N VAL A 163 -15.37 -7.42 -17.45
CA VAL A 163 -14.72 -6.11 -17.43
C VAL A 163 -13.44 -6.20 -16.61
N ALA A 164 -12.33 -5.74 -17.19
CA ALA A 164 -11.05 -5.67 -16.50
C ALA A 164 -11.13 -4.69 -15.31
N VAL A 165 -10.61 -5.11 -14.16
CA VAL A 165 -10.59 -4.31 -12.93
C VAL A 165 -9.22 -4.34 -12.29
N ASP A 166 -8.73 -3.18 -11.85
CA ASP A 166 -7.42 -3.07 -11.19
C ASP A 166 -7.49 -3.43 -9.70
N SER A 167 -8.70 -3.33 -9.12
CA SER A 167 -8.94 -3.66 -7.73
C SER A 167 -10.38 -4.04 -7.42
N VAL A 168 -10.54 -4.96 -6.47
CA VAL A 168 -11.85 -5.43 -5.96
C VAL A 168 -11.85 -5.38 -4.44
N ALA A 169 -12.85 -4.72 -3.87
CA ALA A 169 -13.04 -4.61 -2.42
C ALA A 169 -13.92 -5.76 -1.89
N ALA A 170 -13.90 -5.97 -0.59
CA ALA A 170 -14.79 -6.92 0.06
C ALA A 170 -16.27 -6.61 -0.24
N GLY A 171 -17.05 -7.65 -0.55
CA GLY A 171 -18.49 -7.50 -0.84
C GLY A 171 -18.83 -7.04 -2.26
N SER A 172 -17.84 -6.81 -3.13
CA SER A 172 -18.08 -6.42 -4.54
C SER A 172 -18.62 -7.56 -5.42
N GLY A 173 -18.69 -8.80 -4.93
CA GLY A 173 -19.11 -9.99 -5.69
C GLY A 173 -17.91 -10.82 -6.21
N SER A 174 -18.21 -11.87 -6.99
CA SER A 174 -17.18 -12.77 -7.51
C SER A 174 -16.35 -12.12 -8.60
N VAL A 175 -15.04 -12.36 -8.56
CA VAL A 175 -14.05 -11.88 -9.52
C VAL A 175 -13.22 -13.05 -10.05
N ALA A 176 -12.98 -13.08 -11.37
CA ALA A 176 -12.03 -14.00 -11.98
C ALA A 176 -10.62 -13.42 -11.85
N VAL A 177 -9.72 -14.19 -11.24
CA VAL A 177 -8.35 -13.76 -10.93
C VAL A 177 -7.37 -14.69 -11.64
N LYS A 178 -6.53 -14.11 -12.48
CA LYS A 178 -5.40 -14.80 -13.13
C LYS A 178 -4.16 -14.63 -12.26
N ILE A 179 -3.56 -15.73 -11.86
CA ILE A 179 -2.41 -15.80 -10.97
C ILE A 179 -1.25 -16.42 -11.74
N VAL A 180 -0.11 -15.72 -11.76
CA VAL A 180 1.12 -16.17 -12.40
C VAL A 180 2.12 -16.57 -11.33
N GLN A 181 2.75 -17.72 -11.50
CA GLN A 181 3.76 -18.25 -10.59
C GLN A 181 5.12 -17.60 -10.84
N GLY A 182 5.93 -17.47 -9.79
CA GLY A 182 7.27 -16.87 -9.91
C GLY A 182 8.26 -17.76 -10.64
N GLU A 183 9.25 -17.16 -11.31
CA GLU A 183 10.36 -17.91 -11.91
C GLU A 183 11.15 -18.66 -10.83
N GLY A 184 11.38 -19.96 -11.04
CA GLY A 184 12.10 -20.82 -10.07
C GLY A 184 11.25 -21.36 -8.92
N GLN A 185 9.98 -20.98 -8.83
CA GLN A 185 9.02 -21.58 -7.89
C GLN A 185 8.66 -23.01 -8.33
N GLN A 186 8.43 -23.91 -7.37
CA GLN A 186 7.81 -25.21 -7.68
C GLN A 186 6.42 -24.98 -8.29
N LEU A 187 6.15 -25.61 -9.43
CA LEU A 187 4.87 -25.46 -10.12
C LEU A 187 3.71 -26.03 -9.28
N ILE A 188 2.86 -25.13 -8.83
CA ILE A 188 1.63 -25.42 -8.08
C ILE A 188 0.49 -25.66 -9.06
N GLN A 189 -0.39 -26.55 -8.65
CA GLN A 189 -1.57 -26.95 -9.41
C GLN A 189 -2.80 -27.01 -8.50
N TYR A 190 -3.87 -26.33 -8.90
CA TYR A 190 -5.18 -26.43 -8.27
C TYR A 190 -5.76 -27.84 -8.42
N GLY A 191 -6.40 -28.36 -7.36
CA GLY A 191 -6.89 -29.73 -7.26
C GLY A 191 -5.83 -30.76 -6.86
N ARG A 192 -4.54 -30.37 -6.83
CA ARG A 192 -3.45 -31.23 -6.33
C ARG A 192 -2.82 -30.72 -5.04
N HIS A 193 -2.44 -29.45 -5.01
CA HIS A 193 -1.73 -28.84 -3.88
C HIS A 193 -2.66 -28.02 -2.98
N PHE A 194 -3.70 -27.44 -3.58
CA PHE A 194 -4.77 -26.73 -2.89
C PHE A 194 -6.06 -26.86 -3.70
N ASP A 195 -7.20 -26.62 -3.05
CA ASP A 195 -8.53 -26.77 -3.63
C ASP A 195 -9.50 -25.70 -3.09
N GLN A 196 -10.78 -25.82 -3.43
CA GLN A 196 -11.83 -24.88 -3.03
C GLN A 196 -12.03 -24.75 -1.51
N SER A 197 -11.61 -25.75 -0.71
CA SER A 197 -11.75 -25.71 0.75
C SER A 197 -10.75 -24.76 1.42
N HIS A 198 -9.72 -24.34 0.70
CA HIS A 198 -8.69 -23.44 1.17
C HIS A 198 -9.08 -21.97 0.97
N THR A 199 -8.64 -21.13 1.90
CA THR A 199 -8.76 -19.67 1.80
C THR A 199 -7.51 -19.10 1.17
N LEU A 200 -7.67 -18.16 0.23
CA LEU A 200 -6.58 -17.38 -0.32
C LEU A 200 -6.35 -16.13 0.54
N TYR A 201 -5.10 -15.88 0.88
CA TYR A 201 -4.66 -14.72 1.63
C TYR A 201 -3.67 -13.92 0.80
N SER A 202 -3.69 -12.60 0.90
CA SER A 202 -2.55 -11.80 0.45
C SER A 202 -1.34 -12.09 1.33
N ARG A 203 -0.20 -12.33 0.69
CA ARG A 203 1.06 -12.62 1.35
C ARG A 203 1.68 -11.31 1.84
N ILE A 204 1.30 -10.90 3.04
CA ILE A 204 1.87 -9.72 3.70
C ILE A 204 3.22 -10.05 4.35
N THR A 205 4.10 -9.06 4.42
CA THR A 205 5.42 -9.11 5.06
C THR A 205 5.59 -7.91 5.99
N ARG A 206 6.64 -7.89 6.83
CA ARG A 206 6.91 -6.73 7.67
C ARG A 206 7.11 -5.46 6.83
N THR A 207 7.89 -5.56 5.77
CA THR A 207 8.15 -4.47 4.83
C THR A 207 6.85 -3.96 4.19
N SER A 208 5.97 -4.85 3.74
CA SER A 208 4.71 -4.42 3.12
C SER A 208 3.80 -3.70 4.13
N ILE A 209 3.78 -4.14 5.39
CA ILE A 209 3.00 -3.50 6.46
C ILE A 209 3.53 -2.10 6.78
N ASP A 210 4.85 -1.92 6.82
CA ASP A 210 5.45 -0.62 7.11
C ASP A 210 5.19 0.37 5.94
N LEU A 211 5.30 -0.09 4.69
CA LEU A 211 4.90 0.69 3.51
C LEU A 211 3.41 1.10 3.55
N LEU A 212 2.51 0.22 3.99
CA LEU A 212 1.10 0.56 4.15
C LEU A 212 0.89 1.68 5.18
N LYS A 213 1.61 1.65 6.31
CA LYS A 213 1.50 2.69 7.36
C LYS A 213 2.04 4.04 6.89
N GLU A 214 3.11 4.03 6.12
CA GLU A 214 3.82 5.24 5.69
C GLU A 214 3.13 5.90 4.49
N ASN A 215 2.64 5.11 3.53
CA ASN A 215 2.24 5.61 2.22
C ASN A 215 0.74 5.46 1.93
N PHE A 216 0.06 4.49 2.55
CA PHE A 216 -1.30 4.10 2.17
C PHE A 216 -2.29 4.16 3.33
N ARG A 217 -1.96 4.83 4.43
CA ARG A 217 -2.79 4.90 5.63
C ARG A 217 -4.20 5.44 5.36
N ASP A 218 -4.30 6.45 4.49
CA ASP A 218 -5.57 7.09 4.13
C ASP A 218 -6.41 6.23 3.17
N GLU A 219 -5.80 5.28 2.46
CA GLU A 219 -6.50 4.31 1.61
C GLU A 219 -7.00 3.09 2.38
N MET A 220 -6.64 2.96 3.66
CA MET A 220 -6.98 1.80 4.49
C MET A 220 -8.11 2.13 5.47
N THR A 221 -9.14 1.31 5.44
CA THR A 221 -10.23 1.37 6.42
C THR A 221 -9.82 0.76 7.76
N LYS A 222 -10.61 1.01 8.81
CA LYS A 222 -10.40 0.39 10.13
C LYS A 222 -10.44 -1.14 10.06
N ASP A 223 -11.29 -1.70 9.19
CA ASP A 223 -11.42 -3.15 9.04
C ASP A 223 -10.27 -3.76 8.22
N ASP A 224 -9.68 -3.01 7.31
CA ASP A 224 -8.43 -3.41 6.62
C ASP A 224 -7.30 -3.55 7.65
N TRP A 225 -7.16 -2.58 8.56
CA TRP A 225 -6.17 -2.65 9.64
C TRP A 225 -6.40 -3.81 10.60
N LYS A 226 -7.65 -4.11 10.96
CA LYS A 226 -7.98 -5.32 11.74
C LYS A 226 -7.58 -6.59 10.99
N THR A 227 -7.74 -6.61 9.67
CA THR A 227 -7.34 -7.74 8.83
C THR A 227 -5.83 -7.90 8.80
N VAL A 228 -5.06 -6.81 8.68
CA VAL A 228 -3.59 -6.84 8.80
C VAL A 228 -3.14 -7.42 10.13
N VAL A 229 -3.75 -7.02 11.26
CA VAL A 229 -3.40 -7.54 12.59
C VAL A 229 -3.60 -9.06 12.66
N LYS A 230 -4.75 -9.56 12.18
CA LYS A 230 -5.03 -11.00 12.15
C LYS A 230 -4.07 -11.78 11.25
N MET A 231 -3.74 -11.23 10.09
CA MET A 231 -2.79 -11.85 9.17
C MET A 231 -1.36 -11.81 9.72
N LYS A 232 -0.99 -10.76 10.47
CA LYS A 232 0.30 -10.65 11.16
C LYS A 232 0.47 -11.78 12.18
N GLU A 233 -0.54 -12.03 13.00
CA GLU A 233 -0.58 -13.16 13.94
C GLU A 233 -0.54 -14.50 13.21
N MET A 234 -1.36 -14.66 12.17
CA MET A 234 -1.43 -15.89 11.37
C MET A 234 -0.09 -16.25 10.74
N PHE A 235 0.64 -15.27 10.19
CA PHE A 235 1.92 -15.47 9.52
C PHE A 235 3.14 -15.42 10.45
N GLY A 236 2.96 -15.15 11.74
CA GLY A 236 4.07 -15.03 12.69
C GLY A 236 5.03 -13.89 12.34
N ILE A 237 4.50 -12.74 11.89
CA ILE A 237 5.29 -11.56 11.55
C ILE A 237 5.44 -10.71 12.82
N ASP A 238 6.67 -10.31 13.16
CA ASP A 238 6.95 -9.44 14.33
C ASP A 238 6.62 -7.96 14.09
#